data_AF-A0A523GQ94-F1
#
_entry.id   AF-A0A523GQ94-F1
#
_cell.length_a   1.000
_cell.length_b   1.000
_cell.length_c   1.000
_cell.angle_alpha   90.00
_cell.angle_beta   90.00
_cell.angle_gamma   90.00
#
_symmetry.space_group_name_H-M   'P 1'
#
loop_
_entity.id
_entity.type
_entity.pdbx_description
1 polymer ?
#
loop_
_entity_poly.entity_id
_entity_poly.type
_entity_poly.pdbx_seq_one_letter_code
_entity_poly.pdbx_strand_id
1 'polypeptide(L)' 'MIKRVLTYEGFWRSVAFLSVAYLAILLVIQWVATGFSSNFFYATIQYKKIWMIPIAGFIAGFMVSYGKFWGKLKREDQSK' A
#
# COMPACT_ATOMS: atom_id res chain seq x y z
N MET A 1 9.29 -18.59 -8.10
CA MET A 1 9.56 -17.26 -7.52
C MET A 1 8.30 -16.59 -6.94
N ILE A 2 7.30 -16.23 -7.75
CA ILE A 2 6.10 -15.49 -7.28
C ILE A 2 5.36 -16.23 -6.15
N LYS A 3 5.07 -17.53 -6.34
CA LYS A 3 4.43 -18.36 -5.30
C LYS A 3 5.24 -18.32 -4.00
N ARG A 4 6.56 -18.49 -4.07
CA ARG A 4 7.47 -18.45 -2.90
C ARG A 4 7.45 -17.11 -2.16
N VAL A 5 7.27 -15.98 -2.86
CA VAL A 5 7.07 -14.65 -2.25
C VAL A 5 5.72 -14.56 -1.55
N LEU A 6 4.65 -15.01 -2.19
CA LEU A 6 3.28 -14.94 -1.66
C LEU A 6 3.04 -15.88 -0.47
N THR A 7 3.77 -16.99 -0.40
CA THR A 7 3.72 -17.97 0.70
C THR A 7 4.73 -17.66 1.81
N TYR A 8 5.57 -16.63 1.66
CA TYR A 8 6.57 -16.29 2.67
C TYR A 8 5.90 -15.76 3.95
N GLU A 9 6.28 -16.32 5.09
CA GLU A 9 5.69 -15.95 6.38
C GLU A 9 6.03 -14.48 6.69
N GLY A 10 5.00 -13.65 6.86
CA GLY A 10 5.15 -12.20 7.06
C GLY A 10 5.09 -11.33 5.79
N PHE A 11 4.97 -11.91 4.59
CA PHE A 11 4.72 -11.15 3.36
C PHE A 11 3.41 -10.34 3.47
N TRP A 12 2.30 -11.03 3.76
CA TRP A 12 0.98 -10.38 3.90
C TRP A 12 0.91 -9.39 5.06
N ARG A 13 1.65 -9.63 6.15
CA ARG A 13 1.77 -8.67 7.26
C ARG A 13 2.50 -7.39 6.81
N SER A 14 3.55 -7.53 6.01
CA SER A 14 4.26 -6.39 5.43
C SER A 14 3.39 -5.64 4.43
N VAL A 15 2.67 -6.34 3.56
CA VAL A 15 1.70 -5.74 2.62
C VAL A 15 0.66 -4.93 3.37
N ALA A 16 0.06 -5.49 4.44
CA ALA A 16 -0.93 -4.78 5.23
C ALA A 16 -0.35 -3.50 5.87
N PHE A 17 0.81 -3.59 6.51
CA PHE A 17 1.48 -2.43 7.12
C PHE A 17 1.81 -1.34 6.09
N LEU A 18 2.41 -1.72 4.95
CA LEU A 18 2.76 -0.77 3.90
C LEU A 18 1.53 -0.14 3.25
N SER A 19 0.47 -0.93 3.04
CA SER A 19 -0.77 -0.44 2.44
C SER A 19 -1.45 0.59 3.36
N VAL A 20 -1.48 0.33 4.67
CA VAL A 20 -2.02 1.28 5.66
C VAL A 20 -1.17 2.54 5.72
N ALA A 21 0.16 2.42 5.70
CA ALA A 21 1.05 3.58 5.68
C ALA A 21 0.84 4.43 4.41
N TYR A 22 0.79 3.81 3.23
CA TYR A 22 0.52 4.51 1.97
C TYR A 22 -0.86 5.17 1.94
N LEU A 23 -1.88 4.50 2.47
CA LEU A 23 -3.23 5.05 2.58
C LEU A 23 -3.23 6.32 3.44
N ALA A 24 -2.59 6.27 4.62
CA ALA A 24 -2.46 7.43 5.49
C ALA A 24 -1.74 8.59 4.80
N ILE A 25 -0.62 8.32 4.11
CA ILE A 25 0.13 9.34 3.35
C ILE A 25 -0.73 9.95 2.24
N LEU A 26 -1.42 9.13 1.44
CA LEU A 26 -2.28 9.61 0.34
C LEU A 26 -3.45 10.45 0.86
N LEU A 27 -4.05 10.07 1.99
CA LEU A 27 -5.09 10.86 2.64
C LEU A 27 -4.56 12.22 3.08
N VAL A 28 -3.37 12.27 3.70
CA VAL A 28 -2.75 13.53 4.12
C VAL A 28 -2.44 14.40 2.90
N ILE A 29 -1.86 13.83 1.83
CA ILE A 29 -1.54 14.57 0.60
C ILE A 29 -2.82 15.16 -0.02
N GLN A 30 -3.90 14.38 -0.14
CA GLN A 30 -5.16 14.90 -0.67
C GLN A 30 -5.79 15.96 0.24
N TRP A 31 -5.69 15.78 1.56
CA TRP A 31 -6.24 16.74 2.51
C TRP A 31 -5.49 18.08 2.45
N VAL A 32 -4.15 18.04 2.29
CA VAL A 32 -3.33 19.22 2.03
C VAL A 32 -3.71 19.86 0.69
N ALA A 33 -3.87 19.06 -0.37
CA ALA A 33 -4.25 19.56 -1.70
C ALA A 33 -5.63 20.24 -1.74
N THR A 34 -6.51 19.92 -0.79
CA THR A 34 -7.82 20.57 -0.62
C THR A 34 -7.82 21.72 0.38
N GLY A 35 -6.62 22.19 0.79
CA GLY A 35 -6.46 23.32 1.69
C GLY A 35 -6.87 23.02 3.13
N PHE A 36 -6.70 21.79 3.59
CA PHE A 36 -7.14 21.31 4.91
C PHE A 36 -8.64 21.45 5.16
N SER A 37 -9.45 21.47 4.10
CA SER A 37 -10.89 21.60 4.22
C SER A 37 -11.50 20.44 5.01
N SER A 38 -12.28 20.73 6.06
CA SER A 38 -13.05 19.71 6.79
C SER A 38 -14.15 19.07 5.91
N ASN A 39 -14.58 19.79 4.88
CA ASN A 39 -15.51 19.28 3.85
C ASN A 39 -14.89 18.19 2.98
N PHE A 40 -13.56 17.99 3.02
CA PHE A 40 -12.89 16.91 2.29
C PHE A 40 -13.47 15.54 2.64
N PHE A 41 -13.69 15.26 3.93
CA PHE A 41 -14.22 13.97 4.36
C PHE A 41 -15.69 13.79 3.94
N TYR A 42 -16.51 14.84 4.08
CA TYR A 42 -17.90 14.83 3.62
C TYR A 42 -18.03 14.63 2.12
N ALA A 43 -17.26 15.38 1.32
CA ALA A 43 -17.24 15.23 -0.13
C ALA A 43 -16.74 13.83 -0.54
N THR A 44 -15.68 13.33 0.09
CA THR A 44 -15.11 12.01 -0.27
C THR A 44 -16.09 10.86 -0.01
N ILE A 45 -16.88 10.95 1.07
CA ILE A 45 -17.94 9.99 1.39
C ILE A 45 -19.09 10.10 0.37
N GLN A 46 -19.49 11.32 0.01
CA GLN A 46 -20.64 11.57 -0.87
C GLN A 46 -20.36 11.19 -2.34
N TYR A 47 -19.14 11.36 -2.84
CA TYR A 47 -18.79 11.12 -4.25
C TYR A 47 -18.41 9.66 -4.58
N LYS A 48 -18.61 8.68 -3.67
CA LYS A 48 -18.20 7.26 -3.83
C LYS A 48 -16.70 7.03 -4.14
N LYS A 49 -15.86 8.07 -4.18
CA LYS A 49 -14.41 7.99 -4.43
C LYS A 49 -13.62 7.43 -3.25
N ILE A 50 -14.27 7.21 -2.10
CA ILE A 50 -13.68 6.63 -0.90
C ILE A 50 -12.98 5.28 -1.16
N TRP A 51 -13.40 4.50 -2.16
CA TRP A 51 -12.79 3.21 -2.49
C TRP A 51 -11.51 3.33 -3.33
N MET A 52 -11.32 4.45 -4.05
CA MET A 52 -10.19 4.60 -4.97
C MET A 52 -8.85 4.75 -4.21
N ILE A 53 -8.89 5.45 -3.08
CA ILE A 53 -7.73 5.73 -2.21
C ILE A 53 -7.18 4.43 -1.56
N PRO A 54 -7.99 3.60 -0.89
CA PRO A 54 -7.51 2.35 -0.31
C PRO A 54 -7.06 1.34 -1.37
N ILE A 55 -7.72 1.30 -2.54
CA ILE A 55 -7.29 0.42 -3.64
C ILE A 55 -5.91 0.85 -4.16
N ALA A 56 -5.70 2.14 -4.40
CA ALA A 56 -4.41 2.66 -4.83
C ALA A 56 -3.31 2.42 -3.78
N GLY A 57 -3.61 2.67 -2.49
CA GLY A 57 -2.69 2.40 -1.39
C GLY A 57 -2.34 0.91 -1.27
N PHE A 58 -3.31 0.03 -1.46
CA PHE A 58 -3.10 -1.42 -1.45
C PHE A 58 -2.24 -1.90 -2.62
N ILE A 59 -2.51 -1.44 -3.85
CA ILE A 59 -1.71 -1.81 -5.03
C ILE A 59 -0.26 -1.34 -4.86
N ALA A 60 -0.06 -0.09 -4.40
CA ALA A 60 1.27 0.44 -4.14
C ALA A 60 1.99 -0.34 -3.02
N GLY A 61 1.33 -0.58 -1.90
CA GLY A 61 1.87 -1.34 -0.78
C GLY A 61 2.21 -2.79 -1.15
N PHE A 62 1.38 -3.42 -1.99
CA PHE A 62 1.60 -4.76 -2.52
C PHE A 62 2.81 -4.80 -3.46
N MET A 63 2.91 -3.89 -4.45
CA MET A 63 4.04 -3.86 -5.39
C MET A 63 5.38 -3.64 -4.68
N VAL A 64 5.43 -2.70 -3.73
CA VAL A 64 6.67 -2.41 -2.98
C VAL A 64 7.06 -3.59 -2.10
N SER A 65 6.09 -4.19 -1.39
CA SER A 65 6.35 -5.39 -0.58
C SER A 65 6.81 -6.56 -1.45
N TYR A 66 6.17 -6.77 -2.59
CA TYR A 66 6.54 -7.82 -3.54
C TYR A 66 7.98 -7.64 -4.04
N GLY A 67 8.37 -6.45 -4.47
CA GLY A 67 9.73 -6.15 -4.89
C GLY A 67 10.76 -6.40 -3.78
N LYS A 68 10.47 -5.97 -2.55
CA LYS A 68 11.33 -6.17 -1.37
C LYS A 68 11.56 -7.65 -1.08
N PHE A 69 10.50 -8.45 -1.00
CA PHE A 69 10.61 -9.89 -0.72
C PHE A 69 11.22 -10.66 -1.89
N TRP A 70 10.89 -10.30 -3.13
CA TRP A 70 11.48 -10.91 -4.32
C TRP A 70 13.00 -10.70 -4.37
N GLY A 71 13.46 -9.48 -4.09
CA GLY A 71 14.89 -9.17 -3.99
C GLY A 71 15.58 -9.94 -2.86
N LYS A 72 14.93 -10.06 -1.70
CA LYS A 72 15.45 -10.82 -0.55
C LYS A 72 15.62 -12.31 -0.90
N LEU A 73 14.57 -12.94 -1.44
CA LEU A 73 14.58 -14.35 -1.85
C LEU A 73 15.61 -14.63 -2.96
N LYS A 74 15.77 -13.70 -3.91
CA LYS A 74 16.79 -13.83 -4.96
C LYS A 74 18.22 -13.80 -4.41
N ARG A 75 18.47 -13.00 -3.36
CA ARG A 75 19.78 -12.98 -2.68
C ARG A 75 20.04 -14.26 -1.87
N GLU A 76 19.02 -14.79 -1.20
CA GLU A 76 19.12 -16.07 -0.48
C GLU A 76 19.39 -17.25 -1.44
N ASP A 77 18.74 -17.28 -2.61
CA ASP A 77 18.97 -18.32 -3.62
C ASP A 77 20.36 -18.21 -4.32
N GLN A 78 21.01 -17.04 -4.28
CA GLN A 78 22.37 -16.82 -4.84
C GLN A 78 23.49 -17.11 -3.83
N SER A 79 23.15 -17.15 -2.55
CA SER A 79 24.09 -17.43 -1.45
C SER A 79 24.18 -18.92 -1.09
N LYS A 80 23.36 -19.78 -1.73
CA LYS A 80 23.40 -21.24 -1.63
C LYS A 80 24.01 -21.83 -2.88
#